data_AF-A0A9X3BBC3-F1
#
_entry.id   AF-A0A9X3BBC3-F1
#
_cell.length_a   1.000
_cell.length_b   1.000
_cell.length_c   1.000
_cell.angle_alpha   90.00
_cell.angle_beta   90.00
_cell.angle_gamma   90.00
#
_symmetry.space_group_name_H-M   'P 1'
#
loop_
_entity.id
_entity.type
_entity.pdbx_description
1 polymer ?
#
loop_
_entity_poly.entity_id
_entity_poly.type
_entity_poly.pdbx_seq_one_letter_code
_entity_poly.pdbx_strand_id
1 'polypeptide(L)'
;MKWHIRQAVLSDLEGLFRIDSIAVNDPERRAWIERAVDSLACWVACETSESGIPVGYGCLDKSFFGQWFIPLVTVSQAYRRSGVGRQIVACLERVSCAEKIFTSTNTSNAPARQLLMQLGYQHSGVVENLDPGDPEMIFVRFLGD
;
A
#
# COMPACT_ATOMS: atom_id res chain seq x y z
N MET A 1 -12.69 14.41 -6.50
CA MET A 1 -12.20 13.34 -5.59
C MET A 1 -12.03 13.92 -4.19
N LYS A 2 -12.39 13.17 -3.13
CA LYS A 2 -12.28 13.63 -1.73
C LYS A 2 -10.82 13.68 -1.22
N TRP A 3 -9.94 12.95 -1.90
CA TRP A 3 -8.53 12.86 -1.55
C TRP A 3 -7.66 13.18 -2.76
N HIS A 4 -6.52 13.78 -2.50
CA HIS A 4 -5.46 14.01 -3.46
C HIS A 4 -4.34 12.99 -3.20
N ILE A 5 -3.90 12.29 -4.24
CA ILE A 5 -2.78 11.36 -4.16
C ILE A 5 -1.59 11.95 -4.88
N ARG A 6 -0.46 12.02 -4.18
CA ARG A 6 0.82 12.48 -4.71
C ARG A 6 1.96 11.61 -4.18
N GLN A 7 3.11 11.74 -4.80
CA GLN A 7 4.32 11.15 -4.24
C GLN A 7 4.61 11.77 -2.87
N ALA A 8 5.04 10.93 -1.93
CA ALA A 8 5.40 11.36 -0.59
C ALA A 8 6.72 12.15 -0.61
N VAL A 9 6.85 13.08 0.33
CA VAL A 9 8.07 13.85 0.59
C VAL A 9 8.49 13.67 2.04
N LEU A 10 9.72 14.07 2.38
CA LEU A 10 10.27 13.90 3.74
C LEU A 10 9.38 14.49 4.85
N SER A 11 8.71 15.61 4.58
CA SER A 11 7.81 16.24 5.56
C SER A 11 6.53 15.43 5.84
N ASP A 12 6.22 14.41 5.02
CA ASP A 12 5.07 13.53 5.26
C ASP A 12 5.37 12.45 6.32
N LEU A 13 6.64 12.13 6.59
CA LEU A 13 7.05 10.97 7.39
C LEU A 13 6.38 10.91 8.76
N GLU A 14 6.33 12.04 9.47
CA GLU A 14 5.68 12.08 10.78
C GLU A 14 4.19 11.74 10.68
N GLY A 15 3.51 12.20 9.62
CA GLY A 15 2.13 11.84 9.32
C GLY A 15 1.98 10.35 8.99
N LEU A 16 2.89 9.79 8.18
CA LEU A 16 2.91 8.37 7.83
C LEU A 16 3.08 7.47 9.06
N PHE A 17 3.99 7.83 9.97
CA PHE A 17 4.19 7.08 11.22
C PHE A 17 2.97 7.10 12.13
N ARG A 18 2.22 8.19 12.16
CA ARG A 18 0.99 8.29 12.97
C ARG A 18 -0.15 7.45 12.43
N ILE A 19 -0.26 7.29 11.11
CA ILE A 19 -1.35 6.51 10.49
C ILE A 19 -1.04 5.01 10.40
N ASP A 20 0.24 4.62 10.49
CA ASP A 20 0.69 3.24 10.51
C ASP A 20 0.84 2.73 11.94
N SER A 21 -0.10 1.90 12.38
CA SER A 21 -0.11 1.36 13.75
C SER A 21 1.11 0.50 14.08
N ILE A 22 1.78 -0.09 13.07
CA ILE A 22 3.01 -0.86 13.27
C ILE A 22 4.17 0.11 13.47
N ALA A 23 4.28 1.12 12.61
CA ALA A 23 5.34 2.13 12.68
C ALA A 23 5.36 2.89 14.02
N VAL A 24 4.24 2.97 14.74
CA VAL A 24 4.20 3.57 16.09
C VAL A 24 5.27 2.97 17.02
N ASN A 25 5.46 1.64 16.99
CA ASN A 25 6.36 0.94 17.91
C ASN A 25 7.49 0.14 17.23
N ASP A 26 7.59 0.22 15.90
CA ASP A 26 8.52 -0.59 15.11
C ASP A 26 9.53 0.31 14.37
N PRO A 27 10.78 0.40 14.85
CA PRO A 27 11.85 1.17 14.19
C PRO A 27 12.22 0.64 12.81
N GLU A 28 12.09 -0.66 12.56
CA GLU A 28 12.39 -1.25 11.24
C GLU A 28 11.34 -0.84 10.22
N ARG A 29 10.06 -0.84 10.60
CA ARG A 29 8.96 -0.29 9.79
C ARG A 29 9.18 1.18 9.48
N ARG A 30 9.60 2.00 10.44
CA ARG A 30 9.91 3.42 10.20
C ARG A 30 11.05 3.59 9.21
N ALA A 31 12.18 2.91 9.44
CA ALA A 31 13.33 2.97 8.56
C ALA A 31 13.01 2.48 7.14
N TRP A 32 12.12 1.49 7.01
CA TRP A 32 11.62 1.03 5.71
C TRP A 32 10.77 2.10 5.01
N ILE A 33 9.85 2.74 5.72
CA ILE A 33 9.03 3.84 5.18
C ILE A 33 9.92 5.02 4.75
N GLU A 34 10.92 5.39 5.55
CA GLU A 34 11.89 6.43 5.22
C GLU A 34 12.59 6.13 3.91
N ARG A 35 13.15 4.91 3.75
CA ARG A 35 13.77 4.49 2.49
C ARG A 35 12.79 4.53 1.31
N ALA A 36 11.53 4.15 1.52
CA ALA A 36 10.51 4.19 0.46
C ALA A 36 10.20 5.64 0.03
N VAL A 37 10.18 6.59 0.96
CA VAL A 37 10.03 8.02 0.65
C VAL A 37 11.27 8.55 -0.07
N ASP A 38 12.47 8.28 0.42
CA ASP A 38 13.73 8.74 -0.16
C ASP A 38 13.95 8.22 -1.59
N SER A 39 13.56 6.97 -1.85
CA SER A 39 13.67 6.32 -3.16
C SER A 39 12.50 6.65 -4.10
N LEU A 40 11.63 7.59 -3.74
CA LEU A 40 10.48 8.00 -4.56
C LEU A 40 9.47 6.85 -4.82
N ALA A 41 9.48 5.84 -3.95
CA ALA A 41 8.68 4.62 -4.03
C ALA A 41 7.42 4.67 -3.14
N CYS A 42 7.04 5.85 -2.64
CA CYS A 42 5.92 6.04 -1.72
C CYS A 42 4.95 7.12 -2.24
N TRP A 43 3.64 6.83 -2.16
CA TRP A 43 2.56 7.73 -2.51
C TRP A 43 1.62 7.91 -1.33
N VAL A 44 1.31 9.16 -1.01
CA VAL A 44 0.44 9.55 0.09
C VAL A 44 -0.91 10.04 -0.44
N ALA A 45 -1.98 9.58 0.20
CA ALA A 45 -3.32 10.13 0.05
C ALA A 45 -3.55 11.16 1.15
N CYS A 46 -3.86 12.40 0.76
CA CYS A 46 -4.17 13.50 1.65
C CYS A 46 -5.64 13.92 1.49
N GLU A 47 -6.24 14.47 2.55
CA GLU A 47 -7.49 15.23 2.35
C GLU A 47 -7.26 16.41 1.40
N THR A 48 -8.27 16.73 0.58
CA THR A 48 -8.23 17.91 -0.30
C THR A 48 -8.37 19.23 0.46
N SER A 49 -8.75 19.19 1.75
CA SER A 49 -8.74 20.37 2.62
C SER A 49 -7.30 20.86 2.84
N GLU A 50 -7.13 22.17 3.07
CA GLU A 50 -5.84 22.89 3.03
C GLU A 50 -4.73 22.33 3.95
N SER A 51 -5.06 21.43 4.89
CA SER A 51 -4.11 20.88 5.84
C SER A 51 -3.20 19.79 5.26
N GLY A 52 -3.53 19.20 4.09
CA GLY A 52 -2.68 18.21 3.43
C GLY A 52 -2.37 16.97 4.27
N ILE A 53 -3.19 16.68 5.29
CA ILE A 53 -2.94 15.63 6.28
C ILE A 53 -2.99 14.26 5.60
N PRO A 54 -1.96 13.40 5.78
CA PRO A 54 -1.99 12.02 5.32
C PRO A 54 -3.15 11.23 5.94
N VAL A 55 -3.98 10.63 5.09
CA VAL A 55 -5.07 9.72 5.50
C VAL A 55 -4.80 8.27 5.10
N GLY A 56 -3.81 8.06 4.25
CA GLY A 56 -3.33 6.75 3.83
C GLY A 56 -2.08 6.91 2.98
N TYR A 57 -1.36 5.81 2.76
CA TYR A 57 -0.26 5.76 1.84
C TYR A 57 -0.10 4.36 1.25
N GLY A 58 0.62 4.27 0.15
CA GLY A 58 1.04 3.01 -0.42
C GLY A 58 2.41 3.13 -1.07
N CYS A 59 3.09 2.00 -1.17
CA CYS A 59 4.42 1.92 -1.74
C CYS A 59 4.43 1.01 -2.96
N LEU A 60 5.40 1.23 -3.85
CA LEU A 60 5.57 0.46 -5.08
C LEU A 60 7.06 0.24 -5.33
N ASP A 61 7.48 -1.01 -5.50
CA ASP A 61 8.85 -1.36 -5.84
C ASP A 61 8.93 -2.55 -6.81
N LYS A 62 10.14 -3.04 -7.07
CA LYS A 62 10.41 -4.23 -7.89
C LYS A 62 11.10 -5.36 -7.12
N SER A 63 10.88 -5.43 -5.81
CA SER A 63 11.51 -6.43 -4.94
C SER A 63 11.01 -7.86 -5.21
N PHE A 64 9.79 -8.00 -5.75
CA PHE A 64 9.16 -9.30 -6.02
C PHE A 64 9.56 -9.86 -7.40
N PHE A 65 10.65 -10.64 -7.45
CA PHE A 65 11.15 -11.26 -8.69
C PHE A 65 11.36 -10.26 -9.86
N GLY A 66 11.71 -9.01 -9.54
CA GLY A 66 11.85 -7.93 -10.52
C GLY A 66 10.52 -7.43 -11.12
N GLN A 67 9.38 -7.94 -10.67
CA GLN A 67 8.04 -7.50 -11.06
C GLN A 67 7.61 -6.32 -10.19
N TRP A 68 6.74 -5.46 -10.74
CA TRP A 68 6.11 -4.41 -9.95
C TRP A 68 5.29 -5.02 -8.81
N PHE A 69 5.53 -4.52 -7.60
CA PHE A 69 4.95 -5.04 -6.37
C PHE A 69 4.47 -3.89 -5.48
N ILE A 70 3.29 -4.04 -4.89
CA ILE A 70 2.77 -3.16 -3.85
C ILE A 70 3.07 -3.82 -2.50
N PRO A 71 4.22 -3.50 -1.86
CA PRO A 71 4.58 -4.11 -0.57
C PRO A 71 3.75 -3.61 0.61
N LEU A 72 3.12 -2.43 0.48
CA LEU A 72 2.43 -1.81 1.60
C LEU A 72 1.32 -0.89 1.13
N VAL A 73 0.14 -1.04 1.75
CA VAL A 73 -0.95 -0.08 1.70
C VAL A 73 -1.49 0.08 3.11
N THR A 74 -1.45 1.31 3.62
CA THR A 74 -1.94 1.65 4.95
C THR A 74 -2.97 2.75 4.85
N VAL A 75 -4.09 2.58 5.55
CA VAL A 75 -5.15 3.60 5.65
C VAL A 75 -5.40 3.88 7.13
N SER A 76 -5.40 5.16 7.49
CA SER A 76 -5.74 5.64 8.82
C SER A 76 -7.08 5.04 9.28
N GLN A 77 -7.16 4.64 10.54
CA GLN A 77 -8.34 3.98 11.11
C GLN A 77 -9.63 4.78 10.87
N ALA A 78 -9.58 6.11 10.98
CA ALA A 78 -10.71 7.00 10.77
C ALA A 78 -11.23 7.02 9.31
N TYR A 79 -10.40 6.60 8.35
CA TYR A 79 -10.71 6.62 6.92
C TYR A 79 -10.84 5.23 6.31
N ARG A 80 -10.82 4.17 7.12
CA ARG A 80 -11.04 2.80 6.61
C ARG A 80 -12.45 2.67 6.04
N ARG A 81 -12.58 1.81 5.02
CA ARG A 81 -13.86 1.55 4.30
C ARG A 81 -14.48 2.78 3.63
N SER A 82 -13.75 3.90 3.51
CA SER A 82 -14.20 5.09 2.78
C SER A 82 -13.86 5.07 1.29
N GLY A 83 -12.92 4.21 0.88
CA GLY A 83 -12.44 4.13 -0.50
C GLY A 83 -11.00 4.62 -0.71
N VAL A 84 -10.33 5.16 0.32
CA VAL A 84 -8.92 5.60 0.25
C VAL A 84 -8.00 4.50 -0.27
N GLY A 85 -8.06 3.29 0.30
CA GLY A 85 -7.21 2.17 -0.12
C GLY A 85 -7.38 1.81 -1.60
N ARG A 86 -8.62 1.84 -2.12
CA ARG A 86 -8.91 1.64 -3.55
C ARG A 86 -8.24 2.69 -4.42
N GLN A 87 -8.30 3.97 -4.02
CA GLN A 87 -7.68 5.04 -4.80
C GLN A 87 -6.16 4.98 -4.75
N ILE A 88 -5.56 4.59 -3.62
CA ILE A 88 -4.12 4.36 -3.50
C ILE A 88 -3.70 3.26 -4.47
N VAL A 89 -4.32 2.06 -4.40
CA VAL A 89 -3.98 0.94 -5.29
C VAL A 89 -4.14 1.33 -6.76
N ALA A 90 -5.26 1.95 -7.15
CA ALA A 90 -5.47 2.42 -8.52
C ALA A 90 -4.42 3.45 -8.98
N CYS A 91 -3.95 4.31 -8.08
CA CYS A 91 -2.85 5.21 -8.38
C CYS A 91 -1.54 4.44 -8.63
N LEU A 92 -1.22 3.46 -7.78
CA LEU A 92 -0.02 2.63 -7.89
C LEU A 92 -0.01 1.80 -9.18
N GLU A 93 -1.15 1.19 -9.53
CA GLU A 93 -1.37 0.52 -10.82
C GLU A 93 -1.03 1.45 -11.98
N ARG A 94 -1.59 2.67 -12.00
CA ARG A 94 -1.38 3.64 -13.06
C ARG A 94 0.07 4.13 -13.16
N VAL A 95 0.72 4.47 -12.05
CA VAL A 95 2.10 5.00 -12.06
C VAL A 95 3.15 3.92 -12.33
N SER A 96 2.82 2.64 -12.13
CA SER A 96 3.71 1.53 -12.46
C SER A 96 3.95 1.38 -13.97
N CYS A 97 2.99 1.86 -14.80
CA CYS A 97 2.94 1.63 -16.25
C CYS A 97 3.19 0.15 -16.61
N ALA A 98 2.74 -0.77 -15.75
CA ALA A 98 3.01 -2.19 -15.87
C ALA A 98 1.94 -2.91 -16.68
N GLU A 99 2.31 -4.01 -17.34
CA GLU A 99 1.33 -4.96 -17.90
C GLU A 99 0.66 -5.80 -16.80
N LYS A 100 1.39 -6.04 -15.70
CA LYS A 100 0.89 -6.73 -14.51
C LYS A 100 1.58 -6.21 -13.25
N ILE A 101 0.87 -6.32 -12.13
CA ILE A 101 1.35 -5.89 -10.82
C ILE A 101 0.96 -6.93 -9.76
N PHE A 102 1.85 -7.11 -8.79
CA PHE A 102 1.66 -8.05 -7.69
C PHE A 102 1.48 -7.30 -6.37
N THR A 103 0.87 -7.98 -5.40
CA THR A 103 0.79 -7.55 -4.01
C THR A 103 0.53 -8.79 -3.17
N SER A 104 0.68 -8.68 -1.86
CA SER A 104 0.32 -9.75 -0.96
C SER A 104 -0.43 -9.25 0.26
N THR A 105 -1.08 -10.17 0.97
CA THR A 105 -1.57 -9.93 2.32
C THR A 105 -1.75 -11.23 3.07
N ASN A 106 -1.61 -11.19 4.41
CA ASN A 106 -1.86 -12.36 5.24
C ASN A 106 -3.29 -12.91 5.11
N THR A 107 -3.44 -14.21 5.36
CA THR A 107 -4.71 -14.95 5.35
C THR A 107 -5.68 -14.47 6.44
N SER A 108 -5.22 -13.81 7.50
CA SER A 108 -6.08 -13.19 8.51
C SER A 108 -6.63 -11.81 8.10
N ASN A 109 -5.96 -11.09 7.18
CA ASN A 109 -6.30 -9.73 6.77
C ASN A 109 -7.49 -9.66 5.79
N ALA A 110 -8.69 -9.99 6.27
CA ALA A 110 -9.90 -10.03 5.46
C ALA A 110 -10.22 -8.70 4.73
N PRO A 111 -10.02 -7.51 5.34
CA PRO A 111 -10.23 -6.24 4.64
C PRO A 111 -9.36 -6.07 3.40
N ALA A 112 -8.06 -6.40 3.48
CA ALA A 112 -7.16 -6.31 2.33
C ALA A 112 -7.54 -7.32 1.25
N ARG A 113 -7.83 -8.57 1.61
CA ARG A 113 -8.29 -9.57 0.62
C ARG A 113 -9.56 -9.14 -0.10
N GLN A 114 -10.55 -8.61 0.63
CA GLN A 114 -11.78 -8.11 0.03
C GLN A 114 -11.51 -6.94 -0.92
N LEU A 115 -10.62 -6.00 -0.55
CA LEU A 115 -10.20 -4.91 -1.42
C LEU A 115 -9.61 -5.44 -2.73
N LEU A 116 -8.64 -6.37 -2.65
CA LEU A 116 -7.97 -6.94 -3.81
C LEU A 116 -8.95 -7.66 -4.75
N MET A 117 -9.85 -8.48 -4.20
CA MET A 117 -10.90 -9.16 -4.99
C MET A 117 -11.80 -8.14 -5.71
N GLN A 118 -12.18 -7.05 -5.05
CA GLN A 118 -12.98 -5.99 -5.67
C GLN A 118 -12.24 -5.14 -6.71
N LEU A 119 -10.91 -5.24 -6.77
CA LEU A 119 -10.06 -4.61 -7.78
C LEU A 119 -9.70 -5.57 -8.92
N GLY A 120 -10.23 -6.80 -8.90
CA GLY A 120 -9.98 -7.79 -9.94
C GLY A 120 -8.61 -8.47 -9.83
N TYR A 121 -7.95 -8.37 -8.68
CA TYR A 121 -6.75 -9.16 -8.41
C TYR A 121 -7.12 -10.65 -8.32
N GLN A 122 -6.27 -11.48 -8.92
CA GLN A 122 -6.39 -12.92 -8.93
C GLN A 122 -5.39 -13.51 -7.93
N HIS A 123 -5.79 -14.57 -7.23
CA HIS A 123 -4.87 -15.33 -6.39
C HIS A 123 -3.77 -15.94 -7.25
N SER A 124 -2.51 -15.78 -6.82
CA SER A 124 -1.31 -16.15 -7.60
C SER A 124 -0.28 -16.96 -6.81
N GLY A 125 -0.61 -17.41 -5.60
CA GLY A 125 0.26 -18.24 -4.79
C GLY A 125 0.17 -17.94 -3.30
N VAL A 126 0.91 -18.70 -2.51
CA VAL A 126 1.00 -18.54 -1.05
C VAL A 126 2.47 -18.67 -0.66
N VAL A 127 2.92 -17.81 0.25
CA VAL A 127 4.21 -17.94 0.94
C VAL A 127 3.93 -18.29 2.39
N GLU A 128 4.36 -19.49 2.79
CA GLU A 128 4.27 -19.96 4.16
C GLU A 128 5.50 -19.50 4.97
N ASN A 129 5.45 -19.69 6.30
CA ASN A 129 6.58 -19.47 7.20
C ASN A 129 7.09 -18.02 7.34
N LEU A 130 6.31 -17.01 6.95
CA LEU A 130 6.59 -15.60 7.29
C LEU A 130 6.03 -15.25 8.67
N ASP A 131 4.72 -15.46 8.86
CA ASP A 131 4.05 -15.28 10.15
C ASP A 131 3.51 -16.64 10.65
N PRO A 132 3.80 -17.05 11.91
CA PRO A 132 3.34 -18.32 12.45
C PRO A 132 1.81 -18.47 12.40
N GLY A 133 1.33 -19.40 11.58
CA GLY A 133 -0.09 -19.71 11.43
C GLY A 133 -0.89 -18.72 10.56
N ASP A 134 -0.23 -17.77 9.89
CA ASP A 134 -0.89 -16.78 9.05
C ASP A 134 -0.16 -16.56 7.71
N PRO A 135 -0.26 -17.53 6.77
CA PRO A 135 0.45 -17.48 5.49
C PRO A 135 0.11 -16.24 4.67
N GLU A 136 1.08 -15.80 3.89
CA GLU A 136 0.98 -14.62 3.03
C GLU A 136 0.41 -15.03 1.66
N MET A 137 -0.78 -14.52 1.33
CA MET A 137 -1.44 -14.79 0.05
C MET A 137 -0.92 -13.81 -1.01
N ILE A 138 -0.42 -14.33 -2.13
CA ILE A 138 0.06 -13.53 -3.26
C ILE A 138 -1.08 -13.32 -4.25
N PHE A 139 -1.18 -12.10 -4.78
CA PHE A 139 -2.16 -11.72 -5.77
C PHE A 139 -1.51 -11.01 -6.97
N VAL A 140 -2.12 -11.16 -8.14
CA VAL A 140 -1.72 -10.51 -9.39
C VAL A 140 -2.89 -9.79 -10.05
N ARG A 141 -2.65 -8.62 -10.64
CA ARG A 141 -3.58 -7.93 -11.54
C ARG A 141 -2.88 -7.68 -12.88
N PHE A 142 -3.54 -8.06 -13.98
CA PHE A 142 -3.15 -7.69 -15.33
C PHE A 142 -3.83 -6.35 -15.70
N LEU A 143 -3.06 -5.38 -16.19
CA LEU A 143 -3.50 -3.99 -16.41
C LEU A 143 -3.71 -3.64 -17.89
N GLY A 144 -3.41 -4.57 -18.80
CA GLY A 144 -3.45 -4.37 -20.26
C GLY A 144 -4.75 -4.76 -20.96
N ASP A 145 -5.89 -4.70 -20.27
CA ASP A 145 -7.23 -4.91 -20.86
C ASP A 145 -7.95 -3.58 -21.11
#